data_AF-A0AAU2G4V8-F1
#
_entry.id   AF-A0AAU2G4V8-F1
#
_cell.length_a   1.000
_cell.length_b   1.000
_cell.length_c   1.000
_cell.angle_alpha   90.00
_cell.angle_beta   90.00
_cell.angle_gamma   90.00
#
_symmetry.space_group_name_H-M   'P 1'
#
loop_
_entity.id
_entity.type
_entity.pdbx_description
1 polymer ?
#
loop_
_entity_poly.entity_id
_entity_poly.type
_entity_poly.pdbx_seq_one_letter_code
_entity_poly.pdbx_strand_id
1 'polypeptide(L)'
;MGQSRPQPRRTPPLDSLRELAPGADVVYVRANPRGWIQGELLAAYTWPQHQGEAFVPLSHAATFPNDEHHTAVTIGEFLKDWRHLPVVGMLYASDEAYTYHVTLAPPPWSLAVGDPQ
;
A
#
# COMPACT_ATOMS: atom_id res chain seq x y z
N MET A 1 -31.40 -8.22 -19.76
CA MET A 1 -30.50 -7.16 -19.29
C MET A 1 -29.78 -7.67 -18.05
N GLY A 2 -28.57 -8.20 -18.21
CA GLY A 2 -27.80 -8.77 -17.11
C GLY A 2 -27.20 -7.66 -16.27
N GLN A 3 -27.60 -7.54 -15.01
CA GLN A 3 -26.94 -6.66 -14.06
C GLN A 3 -25.57 -7.26 -13.75
N SER A 4 -24.53 -6.71 -14.36
CA SER A 4 -23.14 -6.94 -13.97
C SER A 4 -22.97 -6.38 -12.55
N ARG A 5 -23.20 -7.21 -11.54
CA ARG A 5 -22.71 -6.93 -10.19
C ARG A 5 -21.20 -6.74 -10.34
N PRO A 6 -20.59 -5.66 -9.82
CA PRO A 6 -19.14 -5.60 -9.73
C PRO A 6 -18.73 -6.80 -8.88
N GLN A 7 -18.21 -7.83 -9.54
CA GLN A 7 -17.67 -8.98 -8.86
C GLN A 7 -16.56 -8.41 -7.98
N PRO A 8 -16.59 -8.56 -6.65
CA PRO A 8 -15.42 -8.25 -5.85
C PRO A 8 -14.37 -9.24 -6.37
N ARG A 9 -13.45 -8.73 -7.20
CA ARG A 9 -12.32 -9.53 -7.66
C ARG A 9 -11.70 -10.03 -6.36
N ARG A 10 -11.60 -11.35 -6.21
CA ARG A 10 -10.75 -11.96 -5.19
C ARG A 10 -9.30 -11.71 -5.61
N THR A 11 -8.92 -10.46 -5.75
CA THR A 11 -7.53 -10.06 -5.81
C THR A 11 -7.02 -10.25 -4.39
N PRO A 12 -5.96 -11.05 -4.16
CA PRO A 12 -5.21 -11.04 -2.91
C PRO A 12 -5.11 -9.61 -2.35
N PRO A 13 -5.19 -9.42 -1.02
CA PRO A 13 -5.31 -8.08 -0.44
C PRO A 13 -4.23 -7.09 -0.89
N LEU A 14 -3.04 -7.60 -1.27
CA LEU A 14 -1.93 -6.79 -1.77
C LEU A 14 -2.01 -6.46 -3.26
N ASP A 15 -2.79 -7.18 -4.05
CA ASP A 15 -2.83 -7.00 -5.51
C ASP A 15 -3.42 -5.66 -5.90
N SER A 16 -4.44 -5.18 -5.19
CA SER A 16 -4.98 -3.83 -5.41
C SER A 16 -3.94 -2.75 -5.12
N LEU A 17 -3.07 -2.94 -4.12
CA LEU A 17 -1.96 -2.01 -3.87
C LEU A 17 -0.86 -2.12 -4.95
N ARG A 18 -0.62 -3.31 -5.50
CA ARG A 18 0.29 -3.51 -6.64
C ARG A 18 -0.23 -2.88 -7.93
N GLU A 19 -1.55 -2.89 -8.12
CA GLU A 19 -2.20 -2.18 -9.24
C GLU A 19 -2.06 -0.66 -9.11
N LEU A 20 -2.12 -0.12 -7.88
CA LEU A 20 -1.89 1.31 -7.62
C LEU A 20 -0.42 1.72 -7.77
N ALA A 21 0.51 0.84 -7.40
CA ALA A 21 1.96 1.09 -7.46
C ALA A 21 2.68 -0.04 -8.22
N PRO A 22 2.51 -0.12 -9.56
CA PRO A 22 3.12 -1.18 -10.34
C PRO A 22 4.64 -1.12 -10.26
N GLY A 23 5.26 -2.25 -9.91
CA GLY A 23 6.72 -2.38 -9.79
C GLY A 23 7.29 -1.95 -8.44
N ALA A 24 6.46 -1.53 -7.48
CA ALA A 24 6.93 -1.24 -6.12
C ALA A 24 7.00 -2.51 -5.26
N ASP A 25 8.07 -2.61 -4.47
CA ASP A 25 8.24 -3.65 -3.45
C ASP A 25 7.65 -3.24 -2.10
N VAL A 26 7.62 -1.94 -1.83
CA VAL A 26 7.08 -1.35 -0.59
C VAL A 26 6.29 -0.09 -0.92
N VAL A 27 5.13 0.07 -0.29
CA VAL A 27 4.34 1.30 -0.35
C VAL A 27 4.13 1.89 1.03
N TYR A 28 4.12 3.21 1.11
CA TYR A 28 3.76 3.96 2.29
C TYR A 28 2.38 4.56 2.07
N VAL A 29 1.47 4.26 2.98
CA VAL A 29 0.08 4.67 2.88
C VAL A 29 -0.36 5.35 4.17
N ARG A 30 -1.26 6.30 4.04
CA ARG A 30 -1.90 6.99 5.15
C ARG A 30 -3.40 6.78 5.07
N ALA A 31 -4.05 6.55 6.20
CA ALA A 31 -5.51 6.57 6.27
C ALA A 31 -5.99 7.12 7.60
N ASN A 32 -7.17 7.73 7.57
CA ASN A 32 -7.86 8.18 8.77
C ASN A 32 -8.65 6.98 9.38
N PRO A 33 -8.36 6.56 10.62
CA PRO A 33 -9.09 5.46 11.25
C PRO A 33 -10.58 5.78 11.51
N ARG A 34 -10.95 7.07 11.57
CA ARG A 34 -12.35 7.54 11.69
C ARG A 34 -13.07 7.61 10.34
N GLY A 35 -12.32 7.52 9.24
CA GLY A 35 -12.84 7.67 7.88
C GLY A 35 -11.95 6.93 6.89
N TRP A 36 -12.05 5.60 6.87
CA TRP A 36 -11.19 4.74 6.04
C TRP A 36 -11.23 5.12 4.56
N ILE A 37 -12.30 5.71 4.04
CA ILE A 37 -12.41 6.21 2.66
C ILE A 37 -11.44 7.36 2.30
N GLN A 38 -10.65 7.85 3.26
CA GLN A 38 -9.62 8.88 3.08
C GLN A 38 -8.23 8.25 3.16
N GLY A 39 -7.95 7.31 2.26
CA GLY A 39 -6.62 6.76 2.05
C GLY A 39 -5.74 7.66 1.17
N GLU A 40 -4.43 7.62 1.37
CA GLU A 40 -3.47 8.33 0.56
C GLU A 40 -2.21 7.49 0.36
N LEU A 41 -1.74 7.43 -0.88
CA LEU A 41 -0.46 6.80 -1.20
C LEU A 41 0.64 7.86 -1.04
N LEU A 42 1.42 7.73 0.02
CA LEU A 42 2.50 8.67 0.32
C LEU A 42 3.70 8.42 -0.58
N ALA A 43 4.12 7.17 -0.74
CA ALA A 43 5.30 6.82 -1.53
C ALA A 43 5.30 5.35 -1.95
N ALA A 44 6.08 5.03 -2.98
CA ALA A 44 6.27 3.69 -3.51
C ALA A 44 7.74 3.48 -3.87
N TYR A 45 8.31 2.35 -3.49
CA TYR A 45 9.75 2.09 -3.60
C TYR A 45 10.04 0.65 -4.00
N THR A 46 11.20 0.44 -4.60
CA THR A 46 11.84 -0.87 -4.77
C THR A 46 12.97 -1.06 -3.76
N TRP A 47 13.35 -2.30 -3.50
CA TRP A 47 14.56 -2.60 -2.73
C TRP A 47 15.83 -2.30 -3.54
N PRO A 48 16.97 -1.95 -2.90
CA PRO A 48 17.11 -1.63 -1.48
C PRO A 48 16.62 -0.21 -1.17
N GLN A 49 15.92 -0.02 -0.06
CA GLN A 49 15.58 1.32 0.44
C GLN A 49 16.79 1.90 1.16
N HIS A 50 17.24 3.09 0.76
CA HIS A 50 18.35 3.76 1.44
C HIS A 50 17.85 4.52 2.67
N GLN A 51 18.47 4.29 3.83
CA GLN A 51 18.12 4.98 5.06
C GLN A 51 18.38 6.49 4.87
N GLY A 52 17.31 7.30 4.84
CA GLY A 52 17.39 8.74 4.57
C GLY A 52 16.85 9.18 3.19
N GLU A 53 16.36 8.25 2.36
CA GLU A 53 15.51 8.64 1.23
C GLU A 53 14.30 9.40 1.75
N ALA A 54 14.15 10.65 1.30
CA ALA A 54 12.98 11.44 1.62
C ALA A 54 11.73 10.70 1.09
N PHE A 55 10.66 10.72 1.88
CA PHE A 55 9.33 10.40 1.39
C PHE A 55 9.04 11.34 0.24
N VAL A 56 9.16 10.87 -1.00
CA VAL A 56 8.76 11.66 -2.17
C VAL A 56 7.25 11.44 -2.28
N PRO A 57 6.42 12.45 -1.98
CA PRO A 57 4.99 12.34 -2.16
C PRO A 57 4.75 12.03 -3.64
N LEU A 58 3.97 10.98 -3.93
CA LEU A 58 3.63 10.62 -5.31
C LEU A 58 2.84 11.73 -6.03
N SER A 59 2.37 12.75 -5.31
CA SER A 59 1.90 14.02 -5.87
C SER A 59 2.92 14.69 -6.81
N HIS A 60 4.22 14.38 -6.69
CA HIS A 60 5.29 14.97 -7.47
C HIS A 60 5.93 14.02 -8.50
N ALA A 61 5.69 12.72 -8.39
CA ALA A 61 6.37 11.70 -9.17
C ALA A 61 5.38 10.69 -9.73
N ALA A 62 5.20 10.75 -11.05
CA ALA A 62 4.50 9.81 -11.92
C ALA A 62 2.98 9.96 -12.06
N THR A 63 2.60 9.93 -13.34
CA THR A 63 1.27 9.90 -13.90
C THR A 63 0.54 8.62 -13.51
N PHE A 64 0.13 8.48 -12.24
CA PHE A 64 -0.83 7.45 -11.84
C PHE A 64 -2.22 7.86 -12.37
N PRO A 65 -3.07 6.91 -12.77
CA PRO A 65 -4.39 7.23 -13.30
C PRO A 65 -5.13 8.12 -12.29
N ASN A 66 -5.61 9.25 -12.81
CA ASN A 66 -6.09 10.46 -12.13
C ASN A 66 -7.38 10.26 -11.30
N ASP A 67 -7.53 9.12 -10.62
CA ASP A 67 -8.69 8.79 -9.80
C ASP A 67 -8.25 8.74 -8.33
N GLU A 68 -7.95 9.92 -7.79
CA GLU A 68 -7.59 10.15 -6.39
C GLU A 68 -8.62 9.52 -5.44
N HIS A 69 -9.90 9.52 -5.84
CA HIS A 69 -10.98 8.89 -5.09
C HIS A 69 -10.87 7.36 -5.10
N HIS A 70 -10.64 6.75 -6.26
CA HIS A 70 -10.42 5.30 -6.36
C HIS A 70 -9.18 4.86 -5.55
N THR A 71 -8.10 5.64 -5.59
CA THR A 71 -6.89 5.40 -4.80
C THR A 71 -7.17 5.46 -3.31
N ALA A 72 -7.89 6.51 -2.87
CA ALA A 72 -8.23 6.70 -1.47
C ALA A 72 -9.14 5.61 -0.92
N VAL A 73 -10.15 5.19 -1.69
CA VAL A 73 -11.05 4.10 -1.32
C VAL A 73 -10.28 2.77 -1.24
N THR A 74 -9.44 2.47 -2.24
CA THR A 74 -8.68 1.21 -2.30
C THR A 74 -7.74 1.06 -1.09
N ILE A 75 -6.97 2.11 -0.77
CA ILE A 75 -6.06 2.12 0.39
C ILE A 75 -6.86 2.02 1.70
N GLY A 76 -7.97 2.73 1.75
CA GLY A 76 -8.90 2.73 2.86
C GLY A 76 -9.46 1.37 3.21
N GLU A 77 -10.05 0.71 2.22
CA GLU A 77 -10.61 -0.64 2.34
C GLU A 77 -9.52 -1.65 2.68
N PHE A 78 -8.34 -1.54 2.07
CA PHE A 78 -7.20 -2.37 2.41
C PHE A 78 -6.85 -2.27 3.90
N LEU A 79 -6.64 -1.06 4.43
CA LEU A 79 -6.23 -0.88 5.83
C LEU A 79 -7.35 -1.20 6.83
N LYS A 80 -8.61 -0.99 6.45
CA LYS A 80 -9.76 -1.36 7.27
C LYS A 80 -9.78 -2.86 7.57
N ASP A 81 -9.54 -3.69 6.55
CA ASP A 81 -9.68 -5.14 6.66
C ASP A 81 -8.35 -5.86 6.93
N TRP A 82 -7.23 -5.31 6.46
CA TRP A 82 -5.95 -6.03 6.37
C TRP A 82 -4.77 -5.38 7.09
N ARG A 83 -4.97 -4.30 7.87
CA ARG A 83 -3.88 -3.66 8.64
C ARG A 83 -3.15 -4.57 9.65
N HIS A 84 -3.72 -5.72 9.97
CA HIS A 84 -3.19 -6.68 10.93
C HIS A 84 -2.29 -7.74 10.27
N LEU A 85 -2.14 -7.71 8.93
CA LEU A 85 -1.25 -8.62 8.22
C LEU A 85 0.22 -8.36 8.61
N PRO A 86 1.08 -9.40 8.66
CA PRO A 86 2.49 -9.26 9.05
C PRO A 86 3.31 -8.40 8.08
N VAL A 87 2.83 -8.22 6.84
CA VAL A 87 3.45 -7.36 5.83
C VAL A 87 3.03 -5.89 5.96
N VAL A 88 2.18 -5.56 6.92
CA VAL A 88 1.71 -4.20 7.20
C VAL A 88 2.28 -3.75 8.53
N GLY A 89 3.15 -2.75 8.50
CA GLY A 89 3.72 -2.17 9.71
C GLY A 89 3.28 -0.72 9.89
N MET A 90 2.76 -0.41 11.08
CA MET A 90 2.42 0.97 11.45
C MET A 90 3.71 1.74 11.78
N LEU A 91 3.90 2.89 11.15
CA LEU A 91 5.05 3.76 11.36
C LEU A 91 4.73 4.94 12.28
N TYR A 92 3.54 5.50 12.11
CA TYR A 92 3.09 6.68 12.84
C TYR A 92 1.59 6.63 13.05
N ALA A 93 1.15 7.08 14.23
CA ALA A 93 -0.26 7.18 14.58
C ALA A 93 -0.53 8.52 15.25
N SER A 94 -1.46 9.30 14.69
CA SER A 94 -2.08 10.45 15.34
C SER A 94 -3.59 10.30 15.39
N ASP A 95 -4.27 11.14 16.18
CA ASP A 95 -5.74 11.18 16.23
C ASP A 95 -6.42 11.44 14.87
N GLU A 96 -5.68 11.99 13.92
CA GLU A 96 -6.18 12.39 12.60
C GLU A 96 -5.81 11.39 11.49
N ALA A 97 -4.65 10.73 11.59
CA ALA A 97 -4.20 9.82 10.54
C ALA A 97 -3.17 8.80 11.04
N TYR A 98 -3.24 7.59 10.49
CA TYR A 98 -2.26 6.53 10.71
C TYR A 98 -1.48 6.28 9.42
N THR A 99 -0.17 6.21 9.53
CA THR A 99 0.77 5.91 8.43
C THR A 99 1.29 4.49 8.57
N TYR A 100 1.23 3.74 7.48
CA TYR A 100 1.68 2.37 7.40
C TYR A 100 2.70 2.21 6.27
N HIS A 101 3.66 1.32 6.45
CA HIS A 101 4.32 0.67 5.32
C HIS A 101 3.62 -0.65 5.01
N VAL A 102 3.56 -1.00 3.74
CA VAL A 102 3.07 -2.29 3.27
C VAL A 102 4.11 -2.91 2.35
N THR A 103 4.60 -4.08 2.71
CA THR A 103 5.53 -4.87 1.90
C THR A 103 4.76 -5.66 0.84
N LEU A 104 4.90 -5.26 -0.42
CA LEU A 104 4.30 -5.91 -1.58
C LEU A 104 5.16 -7.06 -2.11
N ALA A 105 6.49 -6.97 -1.96
CA ALA A 105 7.43 -8.02 -2.29
C ALA A 105 8.51 -8.13 -1.20
N PRO A 106 8.89 -9.36 -0.79
CA PRO A 106 9.90 -9.54 0.24
C PRO A 106 11.26 -8.99 -0.24
N PRO A 107 12.10 -8.48 0.68
CA PRO A 107 13.44 -8.05 0.33
C PRO A 107 14.24 -9.20 -0.30
N PRO A 108 15.10 -8.92 -1.29
CA PRO A 108 15.90 -9.96 -1.95
C PRO A 108 16.83 -10.71 -0.97
N TRP A 109 17.25 -10.05 0.12
CA TRP A 109 18.04 -10.68 1.18
C TRP A 109 17.22 -11.52 2.18
N SER A 110 15.89 -11.40 2.19
CA SER A 110 15.04 -12.26 3.03
C SER A 110 14.97 -13.70 2.51
N LEU A 111 15.16 -13.88 1.20
CA LEU A 111 15.33 -15.20 0.57
C LEU A 111 16.73 -15.79 0.79
N ALA A 112 17.71 -14.97 1.20
CA ALA A 112 19.05 -15.44 1.53
C ALA A 112 19.13 -16.07 2.94
N VAL A 113 18.07 -15.96 3.76
CA VAL A 113 17.95 -16.65 5.05
C VAL A 113 17.28 -18.02 4.83
N GLY A 114 18.03 -18.89 4.18
CA GLY A 114 17.74 -20.30 3.93
C GLY A 114 18.73 -20.75 2.87
N ASP A 115 19.85 -21.40 3.13
CA ASP A 115 20.28 -22.40 4.14
C ASP A 115 21.83 -22.27 4.22
N PRO A 116 22.55 -22.57 5.33
CA PRO A 116 22.71 -23.96 5.76
C PRO A 116 22.74 -24.18 7.29
N GLN A 117 22.04 -25.24 7.76
CA GLN A 117 22.61 -26.34 8.57
C GLN A 117 21.55 -27.30 9.11
#